data_AF-A0A829GDY8-F1
#
_entry.id   AF-A0A829GDY8-F1
#
_cell.length_a   1.000
_cell.length_b   1.000
_cell.length_c   1.000
_cell.angle_alpha   90.00
_cell.angle_beta   90.00
_cell.angle_gamma   90.00
#
_symmetry.space_group_name_H-M   'P 1'
#
loop_
_entity.id
_entity.type
_entity.pdbx_description
1 polymer ?
#
loop_
_entity_poly.entity_id
_entity_poly.type
_entity_poly.pdbx_seq_one_letter_code
_entity_poly.pdbx_strand_id
1 'polypeptide(L)'
;RIIIMLVAYGVLFVLLHKTSFGRKTYALGGNETAARIAGVRTKMVTMLIYTISGLMAAIAGIILTSRLSSAQPDAGTSYEMDAIAAVVLGGTSLAGGKGRIFGTLIGALIIGTLNNGMNLLGISSFYQQIVKGIVILIAVLLDRRSSNNG
;
A
#
# COMPACT_ATOMS: atom_id res chain seq x y z
N ARG A 1 -17.09 10.14 -3.72
CA ARG A 1 -15.66 9.78 -3.93
C ARG A 1 -14.94 9.56 -2.59
N ILE A 2 -14.85 10.57 -1.71
CA ILE A 2 -14.21 10.45 -0.38
C ILE A 2 -14.93 9.44 0.53
N ILE A 3 -16.27 9.42 0.52
CA ILE A 3 -17.07 8.46 1.31
C ILE A 3 -16.72 7.00 0.96
N ILE A 4 -16.53 6.68 -0.33
CA ILE A 4 -16.17 5.33 -0.78
C ILE A 4 -14.77 4.95 -0.27
N MET A 5 -13.81 5.89 -0.30
CA MET A 5 -12.47 5.66 0.24
C MET A 5 -12.50 5.46 1.76
N LEU A 6 -13.28 6.25 2.50
CA LEU A 6 -13.41 6.13 3.95
C LEU A 6 -14.08 4.81 4.35
N VAL A 7 -15.13 4.39 3.62
CA VAL A 7 -15.79 3.10 3.84
C VAL A 7 -14.83 1.95 3.53
N ALA A 8 -14.13 1.99 2.40
CA ALA A 8 -13.14 0.98 2.04
C ALA A 8 -12.01 0.89 3.09
N TYR A 9 -11.50 2.03 3.54
CA TYR A 9 -10.51 2.10 4.61
C TYR A 9 -11.04 1.50 5.92
N GLY A 10 -12.25 1.86 6.33
CA GLY A 10 -12.89 1.32 7.53
C GLY A 10 -13.08 -0.20 7.48
N VAL A 11 -13.53 -0.73 6.34
CA VAL A 11 -13.68 -2.17 6.13
C VAL A 11 -12.33 -2.88 6.21
N LEU A 12 -11.30 -2.38 5.52
CA LEU A 12 -9.95 -2.97 5.55
C LEU A 12 -9.31 -2.87 6.93
N PHE A 13 -9.53 -1.76 7.64
CA PHE A 13 -9.06 -1.58 9.00
C PHE A 13 -9.66 -2.64 9.93
N VAL A 14 -10.98 -2.84 9.90
CA VAL A 14 -11.64 -3.88 10.71
C VAL A 14 -11.18 -5.27 10.28
N LEU A 15 -11.06 -5.52 8.97
CA LEU A 15 -10.60 -6.79 8.42
C LEU A 15 -9.21 -7.15 8.96
N LEU A 16 -8.27 -6.22 8.96
CA LEU A 16 -6.90 -6.51 9.37
C LEU A 16 -6.71 -6.49 10.90
N HIS A 17 -7.43 -5.62 11.62
CA HIS A 17 -7.22 -5.43 13.06
C HIS A 17 -8.09 -6.34 13.93
N LYS A 18 -9.32 -6.66 13.49
CA LYS A 18 -10.28 -7.43 14.30
C LYS A 18 -10.56 -8.84 13.80
N THR A 19 -10.09 -9.24 12.62
CA THR A 19 -10.39 -10.58 12.10
C THR A 19 -9.20 -11.53 12.15
N SER A 20 -9.51 -12.83 12.18
CA SER A 20 -8.52 -13.90 12.04
C SER A 20 -7.81 -13.89 10.68
N PHE A 21 -8.38 -13.23 9.67
CA PHE A 21 -7.71 -13.05 8.37
C PHE A 21 -6.46 -12.19 8.53
N GLY A 22 -6.55 -11.04 9.20
CA GLY A 22 -5.40 -10.16 9.45
C GLY A 22 -4.25 -10.88 10.14
N ARG A 23 -4.52 -11.62 11.23
CA ARG A 23 -3.49 -12.41 11.93
C ARG A 23 -2.81 -13.44 11.01
N LYS A 24 -3.57 -14.11 10.15
CA LYS A 24 -3.03 -15.06 9.16
C LYS A 24 -2.19 -14.34 8.10
N THR A 25 -2.58 -13.15 7.67
CA THR A 25 -1.83 -12.31 6.73
C THR A 25 -0.48 -11.86 7.32
N TYR A 26 -0.45 -11.42 8.58
CA TYR A 26 0.82 -11.06 9.25
C TYR A 26 1.73 -12.29 9.45
N ALA A 27 1.17 -13.43 9.86
CA ALA A 27 1.93 -14.67 10.00
C ALA A 27 2.55 -15.13 8.67
N LEU A 28 1.75 -15.09 7.60
CA LEU A 28 2.20 -15.39 6.24
C LEU A 28 3.34 -14.43 5.79
N GLY A 29 3.19 -13.14 6.07
CA GLY A 29 4.18 -12.13 5.69
C GLY A 29 5.50 -12.22 6.46
N GLY A 30 5.49 -12.75 7.69
CA GLY A 30 6.73 -12.90 8.48
C GLY A 30 7.54 -14.13 8.06
N ASN A 31 6.88 -15.29 7.95
CA ASN A 31 7.50 -16.51 7.47
C ASN A 31 6.42 -17.48 6.93
N GLU A 32 6.35 -17.62 5.61
CA GLU A 32 5.35 -18.50 4.97
C GLU A 32 5.48 -19.95 5.44
N THR A 33 6.71 -20.47 5.54
CA THR A 33 6.96 -21.86 5.92
C THR A 33 6.48 -22.13 7.34
N ALA A 34 6.79 -21.23 8.28
CA ALA A 34 6.32 -21.34 9.65
C ALA A 34 4.79 -21.23 9.76
N ALA A 35 4.18 -20.30 9.02
CA ALA A 35 2.73 -20.16 8.97
C ALA A 35 2.04 -21.44 8.46
N ARG A 36 2.62 -22.09 7.44
CA ARG A 36 2.12 -23.34 6.87
C ARG A 36 2.18 -24.48 7.89
N ILE A 37 3.29 -24.60 8.62
CA ILE A 37 3.47 -25.62 9.68
C ILE A 37 2.49 -25.37 10.84
N ALA A 38 2.19 -24.10 11.15
CA ALA A 38 1.21 -23.70 12.16
C ALA A 38 -0.27 -23.89 11.73
N GLY A 39 -0.53 -24.60 10.62
CA GLY A 39 -1.88 -24.91 10.15
C GLY A 39 -2.59 -23.76 9.41
N VAL A 40 -1.88 -22.68 9.06
CA VAL A 40 -2.42 -21.63 8.19
C VAL A 40 -2.41 -22.12 6.74
N ARG A 41 -3.58 -22.11 6.09
CA ARG A 41 -3.71 -22.41 4.65
C ARG A 41 -3.13 -21.25 3.82
N THR A 42 -1.80 -21.19 3.70
CA THR A 42 -1.08 -20.06 3.06
C THR A 42 -1.64 -19.76 1.67
N LYS A 43 -1.82 -20.77 0.82
CA LYS A 43 -2.40 -20.63 -0.53
C LYS A 43 -3.75 -19.91 -0.55
N MET A 44 -4.66 -20.26 0.37
CA MET A 44 -5.99 -19.65 0.44
C MET A 44 -5.93 -18.20 0.92
N VAL A 45 -5.06 -17.92 1.90
CA VAL A 45 -4.84 -16.57 2.42
C VAL A 45 -4.22 -15.68 1.33
N THR A 46 -3.20 -16.17 0.62
CA THR A 46 -2.60 -15.47 -0.53
C THR A 46 -3.62 -15.16 -1.61
N MET A 47 -4.44 -16.15 -2.01
CA MET A 47 -5.51 -15.94 -2.99
C MET A 47 -6.46 -14.82 -2.56
N LEU A 48 -6.95 -14.87 -1.31
CA LEU A 48 -7.84 -13.83 -0.77
C LEU A 48 -7.18 -12.44 -0.75
N ILE A 49 -5.90 -12.33 -0.41
CA ILE A 49 -5.16 -11.05 -0.43
C ILE A 49 -5.15 -10.47 -1.84
N TYR A 50 -4.82 -11.28 -2.86
CA TYR A 50 -4.83 -10.83 -4.26
C TYR A 50 -6.23 -10.49 -4.75
N THR A 51 -7.26 -11.25 -4.36
CA THR A 51 -8.66 -10.93 -4.70
C THR A 51 -9.09 -9.59 -4.11
N ILE A 52 -8.76 -9.31 -2.85
CA ILE A 52 -9.07 -8.03 -2.20
C ILE A 52 -8.32 -6.89 -2.89
N SER A 53 -7.04 -7.08 -3.23
CA SER A 53 -6.25 -6.10 -3.97
C SER A 53 -6.86 -5.78 -5.35
N GLY A 54 -7.25 -6.81 -6.10
CA GLY A 54 -7.93 -6.66 -7.39
C GLY A 54 -9.28 -5.94 -7.27
N LEU A 55 -10.08 -6.26 -6.23
CA LEU A 55 -11.33 -5.56 -5.95
C LEU A 55 -11.08 -4.07 -5.66
N MET A 56 -10.06 -3.75 -4.86
CA MET A 56 -9.69 -2.36 -4.57
C MET A 56 -9.20 -1.62 -5.81
N ALA A 57 -8.40 -2.27 -6.66
CA ALA A 57 -7.95 -1.70 -7.93
C ALA A 57 -9.13 -1.41 -8.88
N ALA A 58 -10.10 -2.32 -8.97
CA ALA A 58 -11.31 -2.13 -9.77
C ALA A 58 -12.14 -0.93 -9.26
N ILE A 59 -12.35 -0.81 -7.95
CA ILE A 59 -13.06 0.33 -7.34
C ILE A 59 -12.29 1.64 -7.60
N ALA A 60 -10.97 1.63 -7.44
CA ALA A 60 -10.12 2.80 -7.73
C ALA A 60 -10.22 3.21 -9.21
N GLY A 61 -10.20 2.26 -10.14
CA GLY A 61 -10.38 2.49 -11.57
C GLY A 61 -11.74 3.12 -11.90
N ILE A 62 -12.84 2.59 -11.34
CA ILE A 62 -14.18 3.17 -11.52
C ILE A 62 -14.22 4.63 -11.02
N ILE A 63 -13.60 4.92 -9.87
CA ILE A 63 -13.52 6.27 -9.32
C ILE A 63 -12.71 7.19 -10.24
N LEU A 64 -11.59 6.70 -10.78
CA LEU A 64 -10.71 7.46 -11.67
C LEU A 64 -11.37 7.78 -13.01
N THR A 65 -11.99 6.80 -13.66
CA THR A 65 -12.75 7.01 -14.91
C THR A 65 -13.90 7.98 -14.70
N SER A 66 -14.61 7.90 -13.57
CA SER A 66 -15.62 8.90 -13.19
C SER A 66 -15.05 10.30 -13.05
N ARG A 67 -13.78 10.47 -12.66
CA ARG A 67 -13.13 11.79 -12.55
C ARG A 67 -12.77 12.36 -13.92
N LEU A 68 -12.14 11.54 -14.76
CA LEU A 68 -11.54 12.02 -15.99
C LEU A 68 -12.56 12.14 -17.14
N SER A 69 -13.76 11.55 -16.99
CA SER A 69 -14.79 11.42 -18.05
C SER A 69 -14.26 10.83 -19.37
N SER A 70 -13.05 10.27 -19.33
CA SER A 70 -12.28 9.73 -20.45
C SER A 70 -11.40 8.60 -19.89
N ALA A 71 -11.34 7.47 -20.59
CA ALA A 71 -10.51 6.35 -20.21
C ALA A 71 -9.11 6.55 -20.77
N GLN A 72 -8.31 7.39 -20.12
CA GLN A 72 -6.92 7.60 -20.53
C GLN A 72 -6.04 6.51 -19.89
N PRO A 73 -5.27 5.73 -20.69
CA PRO A 73 -4.44 4.64 -20.16
C PRO A 73 -3.36 5.15 -19.20
N ASP A 74 -2.90 6.39 -19.38
CA ASP A 74 -1.86 6.99 -18.53
C ASP A 74 -2.37 7.43 -17.15
N ALA A 75 -3.68 7.39 -16.90
CA ALA A 75 -4.26 7.92 -15.66
C ALA A 75 -3.88 7.11 -14.41
N GLY A 76 -3.47 5.84 -14.57
CA GLY A 76 -2.98 4.98 -13.49
C GLY A 76 -1.45 5.02 -13.32
N THR A 77 -0.72 5.65 -14.24
CA THR A 77 0.73 5.68 -14.23
C THR A 77 1.23 6.43 -12.99
N SER A 78 2.23 5.88 -12.29
CA SER A 78 2.77 6.34 -11.00
C SER A 78 1.95 6.01 -9.74
N TYR A 79 0.68 5.57 -9.84
CA TYR A 79 -0.10 5.23 -8.63
C TYR A 79 0.42 3.99 -7.91
N GLU A 80 0.99 3.04 -8.63
CA GLU A 80 1.68 1.88 -8.04
C GLU A 80 2.85 2.33 -7.17
N MET A 81 3.64 3.28 -7.69
CA MET A 81 4.79 3.82 -6.98
C MET A 81 4.39 4.66 -5.78
N ASP A 82 3.30 5.44 -5.89
CA ASP A 82 2.72 6.17 -4.76
C ASP A 82 2.21 5.23 -3.68
N ALA A 83 1.56 4.12 -4.06
CA ALA A 83 1.09 3.12 -3.12
C ALA A 83 2.26 2.46 -2.36
N ILE A 84 3.34 2.08 -3.07
CA ILE A 84 4.55 1.53 -2.45
C ILE A 84 5.19 2.57 -1.52
N ALA A 85 5.40 3.80 -1.99
CA ALA A 85 6.01 4.86 -1.18
C ALA A 85 5.19 5.15 0.09
N ALA A 86 3.87 5.21 0.00
CA ALA A 86 2.98 5.44 1.12
C ALA A 86 3.03 4.32 2.17
N VAL A 87 3.00 3.06 1.72
CA VAL A 87 3.00 1.89 2.61
C VAL A 87 4.34 1.76 3.34
N VAL A 88 5.46 1.97 2.64
CA VAL A 88 6.80 1.86 3.22
C VAL A 88 7.10 3.05 4.14
N LEU A 89 6.77 4.28 3.72
CA LEU A 89 6.89 5.47 4.57
C LEU A 89 6.02 5.36 5.83
N GLY A 90 4.86 4.70 5.70
CA GLY A 90 3.99 4.36 6.82
C GLY A 90 4.54 3.32 7.79
N GLY A 91 5.76 2.80 7.57
CA GLY A 91 6.43 1.85 8.47
C GLY A 91 6.00 0.39 8.27
N THR A 92 5.45 0.06 7.11
CA THR A 92 5.17 -1.33 6.73
C THR A 92 6.46 -1.93 6.15
N SER A 93 6.91 -3.07 6.69
CA SER A 93 8.16 -3.67 6.22
C SER A 93 8.01 -4.24 4.82
N LEU A 94 9.02 -4.03 3.98
CA LEU A 94 9.08 -4.60 2.64
C LEU A 94 9.36 -6.11 2.67
N ALA A 95 10.02 -6.59 3.72
CA ALA A 95 10.25 -8.01 3.95
C ALA A 95 8.99 -8.75 4.44
N GLY A 96 7.96 -8.00 4.87
CA GLY A 96 6.68 -8.54 5.33
C GLY A 96 6.60 -8.81 6.84
N GLY A 97 5.41 -9.18 7.30
CA GLY A 97 5.16 -9.61 8.68
C GLY A 97 5.07 -8.50 9.73
N LYS A 98 5.43 -7.26 9.38
CA LYS A 98 5.36 -6.09 10.27
C LYS A 98 4.73 -4.90 9.55
N GLY A 99 3.85 -4.19 10.25
CA GLY A 99 3.25 -2.94 9.76
C GLY A 99 1.89 -2.67 10.38
N ARG A 100 1.38 -1.44 10.27
CA ARG A 100 0.07 -1.02 10.78
C ARG A 100 -0.66 -0.22 9.72
N ILE A 101 -1.93 -0.54 9.46
CA ILE A 101 -2.77 0.22 8.50
C ILE A 101 -2.80 1.72 8.84
N PHE A 102 -2.75 2.07 10.13
CA PHE A 102 -2.73 3.47 10.54
C PHE A 102 -1.47 4.21 10.06
N GLY A 103 -0.31 3.54 10.11
CA GLY A 103 0.93 4.10 9.58
C GLY A 103 0.86 4.28 8.06
N THR A 104 0.30 3.30 7.34
CA THR A 104 0.05 3.40 5.89
C THR A 104 -0.85 4.60 5.53
N LEU A 105 -1.88 4.89 6.34
CA LEU A 105 -2.74 6.06 6.12
C LEU A 105 -1.95 7.36 6.24
N ILE A 106 -1.11 7.49 7.27
CA ILE A 106 -0.22 8.65 7.44
C ILE A 106 0.74 8.77 6.26
N GLY A 107 1.37 7.66 5.85
CA GLY A 107 2.25 7.64 4.68
C GLY A 107 1.53 8.06 3.39
N ALA A 108 0.29 7.61 3.17
CA ALA A 108 -0.52 8.01 2.04
C ALA A 108 -0.88 9.50 2.05
N LEU A 109 -1.15 10.08 3.23
CA LEU A 109 -1.36 11.51 3.38
C LEU A 109 -0.08 12.30 3.05
N ILE A 110 1.09 11.85 3.51
CA ILE A 110 2.37 12.51 3.22
C ILE A 110 2.67 12.46 1.72
N ILE A 111 2.56 11.30 1.08
CA ILE A 111 2.78 11.18 -0.37
C ILE A 111 1.76 11.99 -1.16
N GLY A 112 0.49 12.00 -0.72
CA GLY A 112 -0.57 12.78 -1.34
C GLY A 112 -0.31 14.29 -1.29
N THR A 113 0.10 14.82 -0.13
CA THR A 113 0.44 16.24 0.02
C THR A 113 1.73 16.59 -0.71
N LEU A 114 2.74 15.71 -0.71
CA LEU A 114 3.99 15.87 -1.45
C LEU A 114 3.73 15.95 -2.96
N ASN A 115 2.90 15.05 -3.50
CA ASN A 115 2.46 15.11 -4.90
C ASN A 115 1.72 16.40 -5.22
N ASN A 116 0.83 16.85 -4.33
CA ASN A 116 0.12 18.11 -4.53
C ASN A 116 1.07 19.31 -4.53
N GLY A 117 2.03 19.34 -3.60
CA GLY A 117 3.04 20.39 -3.50
C GLY A 117 3.96 20.43 -4.72
N MET A 118 4.48 19.29 -5.18
CA MET A 118 5.29 19.22 -6.39
C MET A 118 4.52 19.66 -7.63
N ASN A 119 3.23 19.30 -7.73
CA ASN A 119 2.37 19.73 -8.82
C ASN A 119 2.15 21.26 -8.80
N LEU A 120 1.93 21.86 -7.63
CA LEU A 120 1.80 23.32 -7.47
C LEU A 120 3.08 24.08 -7.83
N LEU A 121 4.24 23.48 -7.58
CA LEU A 121 5.55 24.01 -7.96
C LEU A 121 5.87 23.79 -9.46
N GLY A 122 4.97 23.18 -10.22
CA GLY A 122 5.15 22.93 -11.65
C GLY A 122 6.21 21.85 -11.97
N ILE A 123 6.55 20.99 -10.99
CA ILE A 123 7.54 19.93 -11.18
C ILE A 123 6.93 18.84 -12.07
N SER A 124 7.62 18.54 -13.19
CA SER A 124 7.14 17.53 -14.14
C SER A 124 7.08 16.13 -13.52
N SER A 125 6.15 15.30 -14.01
CA SER A 125 5.93 13.93 -13.51
C SER A 125 7.20 13.07 -13.50
N PHE A 126 8.13 13.33 -14.42
CA PHE A 126 9.42 12.65 -14.48
C PHE A 126 10.25 12.88 -13.21
N TYR A 127 10.40 14.13 -12.78
CA TYR A 127 11.12 14.45 -11.55
C TYR A 127 10.40 13.97 -10.30
N GLN A 128 9.06 13.99 -10.31
CA GLN A 128 8.27 13.43 -9.21
C GLN A 128 8.58 11.94 -9.01
N GLN A 129 8.71 11.18 -10.09
CA GLN A 129 9.01 9.75 -10.06
C GLN A 129 10.43 9.46 -9.53
N ILE A 130 11.41 10.30 -9.89
CA ILE A 130 12.78 10.23 -9.34
C ILE A 130 12.76 10.48 -7.82
N VAL A 131 12.06 11.52 -7.37
CA VAL A 131 11.96 11.85 -5.94
C VAL A 131 11.30 10.71 -5.17
N LYS A 132 10.19 10.17 -5.67
CA LYS A 132 9.52 9.00 -5.06
C LYS A 132 10.46 7.79 -4.99
N GLY A 133 11.27 7.57 -6.02
CA GLY A 133 12.25 6.48 -6.05
C GLY A 133 13.30 6.64 -4.96
N ILE A 134 13.81 7.85 -4.78
CA ILE A 134 14.75 8.17 -3.70
C ILE A 134 14.11 7.94 -2.33
N VAL A 135 12.85 8.37 -2.13
CA VAL A 135 12.12 8.14 -0.87
C VAL A 135 12.01 6.64 -0.56
N ILE A 136 11.62 5.83 -1.55
CA ILE A 136 11.54 4.37 -1.37
C ILE A 136 12.91 3.78 -1.03
N LEU A 137 13.97 4.16 -1.77
CA LEU A 137 15.33 3.67 -1.52
C LEU A 137 15.81 3.98 -0.10
N ILE A 138 15.61 5.21 0.37
CA ILE A 138 15.94 5.60 1.74
C ILE A 138 15.17 4.74 2.73
N ALA A 139 13.86 4.57 2.51
CA ALA A 139 13.04 3.79 3.41
C ALA A 139 13.45 2.30 3.46
N VAL A 140 13.83 1.70 2.32
CA VAL A 140 14.37 0.32 2.25
C VAL A 140 15.68 0.20 3.02
N LEU A 141 16.59 1.16 2.87
CA LEU A 141 17.89 1.14 3.56
C LEU A 141 17.72 1.24 5.07
N LEU A 142 16.77 2.05 5.53
CA LEU A 142 16.40 2.14 6.94
C LEU A 142 15.74 0.86 7.45
N ASP A 143 14.80 0.26 6.69
CA ASP A 143 14.16 -1.01 7.03
C ASP A 143 15.20 -2.13 7.19
N ARG A 144 16.16 -2.23 6.26
CA ARG A 144 17.25 -3.22 6.34
C ARG A 144 18.18 -3.00 7.52
N ARG A 145 18.58 -1.76 7.82
CA ARG A 145 19.41 -1.48 9.00
C ARG A 145 18.69 -1.82 10.31
N SER A 146 17.40 -1.53 10.39
CA SER A 146 16.60 -1.89 11.56
C SER A 146 16.42 -3.41 11.70
N SER A 147 16.37 -4.15 10.59
CA SER A 147 16.25 -5.62 10.63
C SER A 147 17.56 -6.35 10.95
N ASN A 148 18.72 -5.73 10.68
CA ASN A 148 20.03 -6.35 10.94
C ASN A 148 20.51 -6.14 12.40
N ASN A 149 19.82 -5.28 13.17
CA ASN A 149 20.13 -4.95 14.55
C ASN A 149 19.21 -5.67 15.57
N GLY A 150 18.47 -6.70 15.17
CA GLY A 150 17.64 -7.54 16.05
C GLY A 150 17.75 -9.01 15.68
#